data_AF-A0A935QK56-F1
#
_entry.id   AF-A0A935QK56-F1
#
_cell.length_a   1.000
_cell.length_b   1.000
_cell.length_c   1.000
_cell.angle_alpha   90.00
_cell.angle_beta   90.00
_cell.angle_gamma   90.00
#
_symmetry.space_group_name_H-M   'P 1'
#
loop_
_entity.id
_entity.type
_entity.pdbx_description
1 polymer ?
#
loop_
_entity_poly.entity_id
_entity_poly.type
_entity_poly.pdbx_seq_one_letter_code
_entity_poly.pdbx_strand_id
1 'polypeptide(L)'
;MDLNYSTLIDFDEDDFVVAGPGALSGLAKCFPNAHGVDPADLIRMMVETQDEQLDFYGIDFVDLFGRPLKLIDCQNLFCETDKYARVMHPDRRGIGNRTRIKQQFSPNGRLAAPFFPPKWGLATATTV
;
A
#
# COMPACT_ATOMS: atom_id res chain seq x y z
N MET A 1 0.86 -12.21 6.24
CA MET A 1 1.73 -13.21 5.59
C MET A 1 1.23 -13.34 4.18
N ASP A 2 2.07 -13.08 3.19
CA ASP A 2 1.68 -13.18 1.77
C ASP A 2 1.98 -14.59 1.27
N LEU A 3 0.92 -15.33 0.93
CA LEU A 3 1.04 -16.70 0.45
C LEU A 3 1.45 -16.75 -1.03
N ASN A 4 1.37 -15.64 -1.77
CA ASN A 4 1.80 -15.56 -3.17
C ASN A 4 3.33 -15.63 -3.33
N TYR A 5 4.09 -15.60 -2.23
CA TYR A 5 5.51 -15.93 -2.21
C TYR A 5 5.78 -17.44 -2.28
N SER A 6 4.76 -18.28 -2.08
CA SER A 6 4.88 -19.73 -2.21
C SER A 6 4.66 -20.18 -3.66
N THR A 7 5.18 -21.34 -4.01
CA THR A 7 4.87 -22.01 -5.29
C THR A 7 3.53 -22.75 -5.27
N LEU A 8 2.77 -22.67 -4.16
CA LEU A 8 1.53 -23.42 -3.96
C LEU A 8 0.32 -22.70 -4.53
N ILE A 9 0.39 -21.39 -4.71
CA ILE A 9 -0.70 -20.56 -5.23
C ILE A 9 -0.17 -19.58 -6.28
N ASP A 10 -0.97 -19.35 -7.31
CA ASP A 10 -0.64 -18.46 -8.41
C ASP A 10 -1.82 -17.54 -8.74
N PHE A 11 -2.19 -16.71 -7.76
CA PHE A 11 -3.16 -15.63 -7.97
C PHE A 11 -2.46 -14.39 -8.49
N ASP A 12 -3.19 -13.64 -9.32
CA ASP A 12 -2.77 -12.30 -9.70
C ASP A 12 -2.94 -11.36 -8.51
N GLU A 13 -2.02 -10.41 -8.36
CA GLU A 13 -2.05 -9.45 -7.24
C GLU A 13 -3.21 -8.46 -7.34
N ASP A 14 -3.83 -8.37 -8.51
CA ASP A 14 -5.00 -7.54 -8.80
C ASP A 14 -6.32 -8.33 -8.83
N ASP A 15 -6.31 -9.64 -8.50
CA ASP A 15 -7.53 -10.48 -8.53
C ASP A 15 -8.58 -10.02 -7.50
N PHE A 16 -8.17 -9.68 -6.28
CA PHE A 16 -9.07 -9.16 -5.26
C PHE A 16 -8.34 -8.36 -4.19
N VAL A 17 -9.08 -7.45 -3.54
CA VAL A 17 -8.60 -6.72 -2.37
C VAL A 17 -9.70 -6.58 -1.34
N VAL A 18 -9.33 -6.70 -0.06
CA VAL A 18 -10.21 -6.44 1.06
C VAL A 18 -9.54 -5.42 1.97
N ALA A 19 -10.14 -4.24 2.09
CA ALA A 19 -9.59 -3.17 2.90
C ALA A 19 -9.67 -3.53 4.40
N GLY A 20 -8.50 -3.72 5.03
CA GLY A 20 -8.43 -3.89 6.47
C GLY A 20 -8.74 -2.59 7.24
N PRO A 21 -8.89 -2.64 8.59
CA PRO A 21 -9.26 -1.49 9.40
C PRO A 21 -8.33 -0.28 9.31
N GLY A 22 -7.06 -0.48 8.95
CA GLY A 22 -6.11 0.62 8.70
C GLY A 22 -6.39 1.32 7.37
N ALA A 23 -6.53 0.55 6.30
CA ALA A 23 -6.85 1.07 4.97
C ALA A 23 -8.22 1.74 4.92
N LEU A 24 -9.25 1.15 5.55
CA LEU A 24 -10.58 1.79 5.66
C LEU A 24 -10.51 3.16 6.33
N SER A 25 -9.72 3.28 7.40
CA SER A 25 -9.51 4.57 8.08
C SER A 25 -8.72 5.55 7.21
N GLY A 26 -7.74 5.08 6.44
CA GLY A 26 -6.96 5.88 5.50
C GLY A 26 -7.81 6.42 4.37
N LEU A 27 -8.61 5.56 3.74
CA LEU A 27 -9.58 5.93 2.71
C LEU A 27 -10.54 7.01 3.21
N ALA A 28 -11.08 6.88 4.42
CA ALA A 28 -11.96 7.90 5.00
C ALA A 28 -11.26 9.26 5.20
N LYS A 29 -9.95 9.28 5.43
CA LYS A 29 -9.16 10.52 5.54
C LYS A 29 -8.87 11.14 4.17
N CYS A 30 -8.49 10.33 3.20
CA CYS A 30 -8.14 10.77 1.85
C CYS A 30 -9.38 11.20 1.06
N PHE A 31 -10.49 10.49 1.22
CA PHE A 31 -11.73 10.66 0.48
C PHE A 31 -12.91 10.91 1.42
N PRO A 32 -12.97 12.07 2.10
CA PRO A 32 -14.00 12.35 3.09
C PRO A 32 -15.42 12.35 2.52
N ASN A 33 -15.57 12.52 1.20
CA ASN A 33 -16.85 12.59 0.51
C ASN A 33 -17.22 11.31 -0.26
N ALA A 34 -16.40 10.25 -0.21
CA ALA A 34 -16.65 8.99 -0.93
C ALA A 34 -17.65 8.06 -0.20
N HIS A 35 -18.64 8.63 0.48
CA HIS A 35 -19.64 7.86 1.21
C HIS A 35 -20.44 6.95 0.26
N GLY A 36 -20.58 5.68 0.61
CA GLY A 36 -21.33 4.69 -0.18
C GLY A 36 -20.57 4.08 -1.36
N VAL A 37 -19.33 4.49 -1.62
CA VAL A 37 -18.43 3.83 -2.57
C VAL A 37 -17.76 2.63 -1.88
N ASP A 38 -17.64 1.51 -2.59
CA ASP A 38 -16.92 0.35 -2.08
C ASP A 38 -15.43 0.68 -1.90
N PRO A 39 -14.82 0.43 -0.72
CA PRO A 39 -13.39 0.58 -0.51
C PRO A 39 -12.51 -0.12 -1.54
N ALA A 40 -12.93 -1.29 -2.04
CA ALA A 40 -12.19 -2.01 -3.08
C ALA A 40 -12.15 -1.22 -4.40
N ASP A 41 -13.23 -0.52 -4.74
CA ASP A 41 -13.32 0.28 -5.96
C ASP A 41 -12.46 1.56 -5.85
N LEU A 42 -12.37 2.17 -4.67
CA LEU A 42 -11.43 3.27 -4.44
C LEU A 42 -9.96 2.82 -4.58
N ILE A 43 -9.64 1.62 -4.11
CA ILE A 43 -8.29 1.05 -4.26
C ILE A 43 -8.00 0.71 -5.73
N ARG A 44 -8.96 0.14 -6.46
CA ARG A 44 -8.84 -0.11 -7.90
C ARG A 44 -8.61 1.16 -8.68
N MET A 45 -9.41 2.20 -8.40
CA MET A 45 -9.23 3.52 -9.00
C MET A 45 -7.82 4.08 -8.78
N MET A 46 -7.26 3.90 -7.58
CA MET A 46 -5.87 4.30 -7.30
C MET A 46 -4.85 3.55 -8.16
N VAL A 47 -5.03 2.23 -8.36
CA VAL A 47 -4.17 1.44 -9.25
C VAL A 47 -4.31 1.89 -10.71
N GLU A 48 -5.55 2.07 -11.18
CA GLU A 48 -5.85 2.41 -12.57
C GLU A 48 -5.35 3.80 -12.96
N THR A 49 -5.33 4.74 -12.02
CA THR A 49 -4.98 6.15 -12.27
C THR A 49 -3.59 6.53 -11.75
N GLN A 50 -2.80 5.59 -11.22
CA GLN A 50 -1.56 5.89 -10.50
C GLN A 50 -0.60 6.76 -11.32
N ASP A 51 -0.39 6.44 -12.60
CA ASP A 51 0.55 7.17 -13.46
C ASP A 51 0.07 8.60 -13.73
N GLU A 52 -1.23 8.76 -14.02
CA GLU A 52 -1.84 10.08 -14.22
C GLU A 52 -1.76 10.95 -12.96
N GLN A 53 -1.99 10.34 -11.78
CA GLN A 53 -1.89 11.06 -10.51
C GLN A 53 -0.44 11.45 -10.20
N LEU A 54 0.51 10.53 -10.41
CA LEU A 54 1.93 10.80 -10.20
C LEU A 54 2.41 11.96 -11.08
N ASP A 55 2.04 11.96 -12.36
CA ASP A 55 2.35 13.05 -13.30
C ASP A 55 1.67 14.36 -12.87
N PHE A 56 0.38 14.32 -12.54
CA PHE A 56 -0.37 15.50 -12.10
C PHE A 56 0.25 16.17 -10.87
N TYR A 57 0.74 15.39 -9.90
CA TYR A 57 1.41 15.91 -8.71
C TYR A 57 2.91 16.18 -8.91
N GLY A 58 3.48 15.88 -10.10
CA GLY A 58 4.89 16.04 -10.39
C GLY A 58 5.80 15.16 -9.52
N ILE A 59 5.35 13.95 -9.19
CA ILE A 59 6.07 13.02 -8.34
C ILE A 59 6.94 12.11 -9.21
N ASP A 60 8.26 12.22 -9.07
CA ASP A 60 9.22 11.26 -9.62
C ASP A 60 9.21 9.99 -8.77
N PHE A 61 8.34 9.05 -9.11
CA PHE A 61 8.12 7.84 -8.34
C PHE A 61 9.20 6.80 -8.61
N VAL A 62 9.89 6.38 -7.55
CA VAL A 62 10.83 5.26 -7.61
C VAL A 62 10.04 3.97 -7.47
N ASP A 63 9.82 3.31 -8.61
CA ASP A 63 9.10 2.05 -8.69
C ASP A 63 9.91 0.85 -8.20
N LEU A 64 9.28 -0.32 -8.24
CA LEU A 64 9.93 -1.61 -7.94
C LEU A 64 10.38 -2.29 -9.24
N PHE A 65 11.46 -1.77 -9.84
CA PHE A 65 12.07 -2.32 -11.06
C PHE A 65 11.09 -2.42 -12.25
N GLY A 66 10.30 -1.37 -12.46
CA GLY A 66 9.26 -1.31 -13.48
C GLY A 66 7.94 -2.00 -13.11
N ARG A 67 7.80 -2.55 -11.89
CA ARG A 67 6.52 -3.10 -11.41
C ARG A 67 5.61 -1.95 -10.96
N PRO A 68 4.43 -1.78 -11.59
CA PRO A 68 3.44 -0.80 -11.12
C PRO A 68 2.90 -1.21 -9.75
N LEU A 69 2.29 -0.27 -9.04
CA LEU A 69 1.58 -0.56 -7.80
C LEU A 69 0.39 -1.48 -8.08
N LYS A 70 0.27 -2.51 -7.27
CA LYS A 70 -0.84 -3.47 -7.31
C LYS A 70 -1.89 -3.15 -6.26
N LEU A 71 -3.04 -3.83 -6.28
CA LEU A 71 -4.11 -3.59 -5.31
C LEU A 71 -3.63 -3.67 -3.87
N ILE A 72 -2.78 -4.64 -3.54
CA ILE A 72 -2.21 -4.81 -2.20
C ILE A 72 -1.31 -3.64 -1.80
N ASP A 73 -0.53 -3.10 -2.75
CA ASP A 73 0.34 -1.95 -2.50
C ASP A 73 -0.49 -0.70 -2.22
N CYS A 74 -1.50 -0.44 -3.06
CA CYS A 74 -2.42 0.69 -2.86
C CYS A 74 -3.22 0.56 -1.55
N GLN A 75 -3.65 -0.65 -1.18
CA GLN A 75 -4.27 -0.89 0.12
C GLN A 75 -3.32 -0.57 1.28
N ASN A 76 -2.04 -0.94 1.17
CA ASN A 76 -1.01 -0.61 2.15
C ASN A 76 -0.75 0.91 2.23
N LEU A 77 -0.74 1.63 1.11
CA LEU A 77 -0.62 3.09 1.10
C LEU A 77 -1.67 3.76 1.98
N PHE A 78 -2.93 3.31 1.94
CA PHE A 78 -3.98 3.85 2.81
C PHE A 78 -3.78 3.48 4.29
N CYS A 79 -3.32 2.26 4.57
CA CYS A 79 -2.98 1.85 5.94
C CYS A 79 -1.87 2.75 6.52
N GLU A 80 -0.87 3.06 5.71
CA GLU A 80 0.32 3.82 6.08
C GLU A 80 -0.04 5.30 6.22
N THR A 81 -0.84 5.82 5.30
CA THR A 81 -1.38 7.19 5.34
C THR A 81 -2.15 7.40 6.63
N ASP A 82 -3.04 6.48 7.01
CA ASP A 82 -3.76 6.58 8.27
C ASP A 82 -2.81 6.57 9.48
N LYS A 83 -1.80 5.69 9.48
CA LYS A 83 -0.81 5.55 10.54
C LYS A 83 -0.06 6.86 10.79
N TYR A 84 0.45 7.49 9.73
CA TYR A 84 1.20 8.74 9.83
C TYR A 84 0.30 9.95 10.06
N ALA A 85 -0.85 10.02 9.39
CA ALA A 85 -1.79 11.13 9.54
C ALA A 85 -2.36 11.25 10.96
N ARG A 86 -2.44 10.17 11.74
CA ARG A 86 -2.87 10.25 13.15
C ARG A 86 -1.96 11.17 13.99
N VAL A 87 -0.68 11.27 13.64
CA VAL A 87 0.29 12.11 14.35
C VAL A 87 0.40 13.48 13.69
N MET A 88 0.49 13.53 12.36
CA MET A 88 0.73 14.77 11.62
C MET A 88 -0.54 15.59 11.35
N HIS A 89 -1.70 14.94 11.33
CA HIS A 89 -3.01 15.55 11.02
C HIS A 89 -4.09 15.04 12.00
N PRO A 90 -3.96 15.30 13.31
CA PRO A 90 -4.86 14.75 14.33
C PRO A 90 -6.33 15.20 14.16
N ASP A 91 -6.56 16.35 13.52
CA ASP A 91 -7.90 16.89 13.26
C ASP A 91 -8.63 16.16 12.12
N ARG A 92 -7.90 15.46 11.25
CA ARG A 92 -8.47 14.62 10.19
C ARG A 92 -8.83 13.27 10.79
N ARG A 93 -10.11 13.08 11.10
CA ARG A 93 -10.62 11.82 11.67
C ARG A 93 -10.80 10.77 10.58
N GLY A 94 -10.24 9.59 10.83
CA GLY A 94 -10.56 8.37 10.09
C GLY A 94 -11.60 7.55 10.84
N ILE A 95 -11.57 6.23 10.64
CA ILE A 95 -12.49 5.31 11.32
C ILE A 95 -11.88 4.84 12.64
N GLY A 96 -12.58 5.13 13.74
CA GLY A 96 -12.23 4.72 15.10
C GLY A 96 -11.34 5.72 15.87
N ASN A 97 -10.88 5.32 17.07
CA ASN A 97 -10.25 6.22 18.05
C ASN A 97 -8.73 6.05 18.17
N ARG A 98 -8.06 5.58 17.11
CA ARG A 98 -6.61 5.34 17.16
C ARG A 98 -5.87 6.66 16.97
N THR A 99 -5.13 7.10 17.99
CA THR A 99 -4.45 8.39 18.03
C THR A 99 -2.92 8.32 18.14
N ARG A 100 -2.35 7.12 18.30
CA ARG A 100 -0.91 6.91 18.50
C ARG A 100 -0.37 5.77 17.64
N ILE A 101 0.91 5.87 17.27
CA ILE A 101 1.67 4.77 16.68
C ILE A 101 2.23 3.93 17.84
N LYS A 102 1.76 2.67 17.97
CA LYS A 102 2.07 1.82 19.13
C LYS A 102 3.42 1.13 19.06
N GLN A 103 3.86 0.72 17.87
CA GLN A 103 5.13 0.04 17.67
C GLN A 103 6.13 0.99 17.03
N GLN A 104 7.29 1.13 17.65
CA GLN A 104 8.46 1.77 17.06
C GLN A 104 9.40 0.67 16.59
N PHE A 105 9.87 0.79 15.35
CA PHE A 105 10.88 -0.12 14.82
C PHE A 105 12.19 0.10 15.57
N SER A 106 12.76 -0.97 16.10
CA SER A 106 14.11 -0.99 16.66
C SER A 106 14.97 -1.86 15.74
N PRO A 107 15.95 -1.28 15.01
CA PRO A 107 16.79 -2.06 14.11
C PRO A 107 17.59 -3.09 14.89
N ASN A 108 17.52 -4.35 14.44
CA ASN A 108 18.29 -5.44 15.03
C ASN A 108 19.17 -6.09 13.96
N GLY A 109 20.45 -5.70 13.95
CA GLY A 109 21.43 -6.22 13.01
C GLY A 109 21.22 -5.79 11.56
N ARG A 110 21.97 -6.42 10.65
CA ARG A 110 21.90 -6.17 9.21
C ARG A 110 20.73 -6.96 8.61
N LEU A 111 19.89 -6.28 7.83
CA LEU A 111 18.85 -6.94 7.04
C LEU A 111 19.49 -7.78 5.92
N ALA A 112 18.95 -8.97 5.70
CA ALA A 112 19.25 -9.74 4.50
C ALA A 112 18.80 -8.98 3.25
N ALA A 113 19.41 -9.30 2.10
CA ALA A 113 18.92 -8.78 0.83
C ALA A 113 17.45 -9.20 0.65
N PRO A 114 16.57 -8.29 0.19
CA PRO A 114 15.18 -8.62 -0.06
C PRO A 114 15.10 -9.68 -1.17
N PHE A 115 14.18 -10.62 -1.00
CA PHE A 115 13.83 -11.61 -2.02
C PHE A 115 12.44 -11.28 -2.53
N PHE A 116 12.25 -11.31 -3.85
CA PHE A 116 10.98 -11.06 -4.49
C PHE A 116 10.48 -12.33 -5.18
N PRO A 117 9.16 -12.55 -5.29
CA PRO A 117 8.61 -13.73 -5.96
C PRO A 117 9.12 -13.81 -7.39
N PRO A 118 9.71 -14.94 -7.82
CA PRO A 118 10.23 -15.09 -9.18
C PRO A 118 9.18 -14.82 -10.27
N LYS A 119 7.90 -15.11 -9.96
CA LYS A 119 6.76 -14.89 -10.85
C LYS A 119 6.51 -13.42 -11.19
N TRP A 120 7.04 -12.48 -10.42
CA TRP A 120 6.95 -11.05 -10.73
C TRP A 120 7.86 -10.65 -11.89
N GLY A 121 8.84 -11.49 -12.28
CA GLY A 121 9.70 -11.22 -13.44
C GLY A 121 10.58 -9.97 -13.29
N LEU A 122 10.88 -9.54 -12.05
CA LEU A 122 11.61 -8.31 -11.79
C LEU A 122 13.08 -8.45 -12.18
N ALA A 123 13.61 -7.43 -12.86
CA ALA A 123 15.03 -7.28 -13.13
C ALA A 123 15.75 -6.79 -11.87
N THR A 124 15.77 -7.62 -10.83
CA THR A 124 16.57 -7.36 -9.64
C THR A 124 18.03 -7.46 -10.05
N ALA A 125 18.83 -6.44 -9.76
CA ALA A 125 20.26 -6.51 -10.00
C ALA A 125 20.80 -7.68 -9.17
N THR A 126 21.14 -8.80 -9.83
CA THR A 126 21.79 -9.94 -9.20
C THR A 126 23.04 -9.41 -8.52
N THR A 127 23.01 -9.37 -7.18
CA THR A 127 24.21 -9.05 -6.42
C THR A 127 25.16 -10.22 -6.65
N VAL A 128 26.19 -9.98 -7.49
CA VAL A 128 27.32 -10.88 -7.70
C VAL A 128 28.13 -10.98 -6.42
#